data_AF-A0A1Z7YRG4-F1
#
_entry.id   AF-A0A1Z7YRG4-F1
#
_cell.length_a   1.000
_cell.length_b   1.000
_cell.length_c   1.000
_cell.angle_alpha   90.00
_cell.angle_beta   90.00
_cell.angle_gamma   90.00
#
_symmetry.space_group_name_H-M   'P 1'
#
loop_
_entity.id
_entity.type
_entity.pdbx_description
1 polymer ?
#
loop_
_entity_poly.entity_id
_entity_poly.type
_entity_poly.pdbx_seq_one_letter_code
_entity_poly.pdbx_strand_id
1 'polypeptide(L)'
;MRTKAEENAQLCIYYQGQLVVDLWASKSNDTDFTADSLVNVFSSGKSLETLAIASLVDRGLLNYNDQIADHWPEFAGNGKGSITVADLMRHEAGLVSLKYTSIQKTCSKRISNKIVWAV
;
A
#
# COMPACT_ATOMS: atom_id res chain seq x y z
N MET A 1 10.95 18.42 -16.26
CA MET A 1 10.54 17.63 -17.45
C MET A 1 11.52 17.77 -18.61
N ARG A 2 12.81 17.38 -18.47
CA ARG A 2 13.77 17.46 -19.59
C ARG A 2 13.57 16.37 -20.65
N THR A 3 13.02 15.22 -20.26
CA THR A 3 12.82 14.04 -21.14
C THR A 3 11.38 13.80 -21.54
N LYS A 4 10.41 14.55 -20.97
CA LYS A 4 8.96 14.33 -21.15
C LYS A 4 8.54 12.85 -20.97
N ALA A 5 9.15 12.16 -20.01
CA ALA A 5 8.84 10.77 -19.70
C ALA A 5 7.48 10.63 -18.97
N GLU A 6 7.15 11.59 -18.11
CA GLU A 6 5.86 11.64 -17.40
C GLU A 6 4.82 12.37 -18.25
N GLU A 7 3.61 11.81 -18.35
CA GLU A 7 2.48 12.46 -19.01
C GLU A 7 1.89 13.57 -18.11
N ASN A 8 1.61 13.27 -16.85
CA ASN A 8 1.08 14.21 -15.85
C ASN A 8 1.80 13.99 -14.51
N ALA A 9 2.15 15.05 -13.80
CA ALA A 9 2.82 14.94 -12.50
C ALA A 9 2.48 16.11 -11.57
N GLN A 10 2.44 15.84 -10.26
CA GLN A 10 2.32 16.81 -9.17
C GLN A 10 3.50 16.63 -8.21
N LEU A 11 3.99 17.71 -7.61
CA LEU A 11 5.06 17.72 -6.61
C LEU A 11 4.76 18.76 -5.53
N CYS A 12 4.77 18.31 -4.29
CA CYS A 12 4.62 19.15 -3.11
C CYS A 12 5.81 18.91 -2.16
N ILE A 13 6.42 19.98 -1.65
CA ILE A 13 7.52 19.90 -0.67
C ILE A 13 7.20 20.81 0.51
N TYR A 14 7.23 20.22 1.71
CA TYR A 14 7.14 20.93 2.98
C TYR A 14 8.51 21.03 3.65
N TYR A 15 8.84 22.20 4.17
CA TYR A 15 10.00 22.43 5.02
C TYR A 15 9.54 23.11 6.32
N GLN A 16 9.84 22.48 7.47
CA GLN A 16 9.40 22.97 8.79
C GLN A 16 7.88 23.25 8.87
N GLY A 17 7.08 22.36 8.27
CA GLY A 17 5.62 22.50 8.23
C GLY A 17 5.08 23.56 7.27
N GLN A 18 5.95 24.25 6.53
CA GLN A 18 5.56 25.25 5.52
C GLN A 18 5.67 24.68 4.11
N LEU A 19 4.66 24.94 3.28
CA LEU A 19 4.66 24.59 1.86
C LEU A 19 5.64 25.50 1.11
N VAL A 20 6.73 24.92 0.59
CA VAL A 20 7.80 25.66 -0.11
C VAL A 20 7.87 25.36 -1.60
N VAL A 21 7.30 24.24 -2.04
CA VAL A 21 7.12 23.89 -3.46
C VAL A 21 5.73 23.31 -3.64
N ASP A 22 4.99 23.85 -4.60
CA ASP A 22 3.69 23.35 -5.04
C ASP A 22 3.61 23.49 -6.55
N LEU A 23 3.75 22.36 -7.26
CA LEU A 23 3.90 22.33 -8.70
C LEU A 23 3.09 21.18 -9.31
N TRP A 24 2.54 21.42 -10.50
CA TRP A 24 1.96 20.39 -11.36
C TRP A 24 2.30 20.69 -12.82
N ALA A 25 2.33 19.66 -13.66
CA ALA A 25 2.57 19.81 -15.08
C ALA A 25 1.97 18.64 -15.88
N SER A 26 1.54 18.95 -17.10
CA SER A 26 1.15 18.00 -18.12
C SER A 26 2.03 18.13 -19.36
N LYS A 27 2.41 17.01 -19.97
CA LYS A 27 3.20 16.94 -21.20
C LYS A 27 2.40 17.34 -22.44
N SER A 28 1.13 16.95 -22.49
CA SER A 28 0.22 17.21 -23.60
C SER A 28 -0.39 18.62 -23.56
N ASN A 29 -0.02 19.45 -22.58
CA ASN A 29 -0.75 20.65 -22.20
C ASN A 29 -2.24 20.33 -21.99
N ASP A 30 -2.52 19.19 -21.37
CA ASP A 30 -3.86 18.82 -20.93
C ASP A 30 -4.36 19.89 -19.96
N THR A 31 -5.36 20.65 -20.38
CA THR A 31 -5.94 21.75 -19.58
C THR A 31 -6.80 21.23 -18.44
N ASP A 32 -7.17 19.95 -18.45
CA ASP A 32 -7.99 19.33 -17.42
C ASP A 32 -7.12 18.79 -16.26
N PHE A 33 -5.79 18.66 -16.48
CA PHE A 33 -4.85 18.34 -15.41
C PHE A 33 -4.40 19.58 -14.66
N THR A 34 -4.92 19.74 -13.45
CA THR A 34 -4.72 20.90 -12.58
C THR A 34 -4.04 20.51 -11.27
N ALA A 35 -3.77 21.51 -10.42
CA ALA A 35 -3.28 21.27 -9.06
C ALA A 35 -4.23 20.37 -8.23
N ASP A 36 -5.53 20.42 -8.51
CA ASP A 36 -6.58 19.71 -7.78
C ASP A 36 -6.94 18.34 -8.37
N SER A 37 -6.30 17.96 -9.48
CA SER A 37 -6.57 16.67 -10.12
C SER A 37 -6.21 15.51 -9.18
N LEU A 38 -7.16 14.59 -9.00
CA LEU A 38 -6.94 13.38 -8.20
C LEU A 38 -6.13 12.36 -9.00
N VAL A 39 -5.05 11.87 -8.39
CA VAL A 39 -4.19 10.82 -8.95
C VAL A 39 -4.24 9.59 -8.04
N ASN A 40 -4.31 8.39 -8.63
CA ASN A 40 -4.19 7.16 -7.87
C ASN A 40 -2.77 7.04 -7.27
N VAL A 41 -2.67 6.99 -5.95
CA VAL A 41 -1.40 6.96 -5.22
C VAL A 41 -0.87 5.55 -4.94
N PHE A 42 -1.60 4.52 -5.38
CA PHE A 42 -1.26 3.10 -5.23
C PHE A 42 -0.81 2.76 -3.80
N SER A 43 0.34 2.10 -3.64
CA SER A 43 0.83 1.63 -2.35
C SER A 43 1.15 2.74 -1.35
N SER A 44 1.21 4.01 -1.78
CA SER A 44 1.33 5.13 -0.85
C SER A 44 0.12 5.22 0.10
N GLY A 45 -1.04 4.67 -0.30
CA GLY A 45 -2.24 4.54 0.54
C GLY A 45 -2.03 3.74 1.83
N LYS A 46 -1.04 2.84 1.88
CA LYS A 46 -0.70 2.06 3.10
C LYS A 46 -0.29 2.94 4.27
N SER A 47 0.21 4.15 4.00
CA SER A 47 0.51 5.13 5.05
C SER A 47 -0.75 5.55 5.79
N LEU A 48 -1.86 5.74 5.07
CA LEU A 48 -3.17 6.08 5.66
C LEU A 48 -3.75 4.88 6.43
N GLU A 49 -3.65 3.68 5.88
CA GLU A 49 -4.05 2.44 6.57
C GLU A 49 -3.27 2.24 7.87
N THR A 50 -1.97 2.52 7.86
CA THR A 50 -1.08 2.46 9.03
C THR A 50 -1.52 3.45 10.11
N LEU A 51 -1.89 4.68 9.73
CA LEU A 51 -2.41 5.68 10.66
C LEU A 51 -3.75 5.25 11.27
N ALA A 52 -4.63 4.61 10.49
CA ALA A 52 -5.88 4.08 11.02
C ALA A 52 -5.64 3.00 12.08
N ILE A 53 -4.71 2.07 11.82
CA ILE A 53 -4.31 1.04 12.79
C ILE A 53 -3.68 1.66 14.03
N ALA A 54 -2.76 2.62 13.87
CA ALA A 54 -2.14 3.31 15.01
C ALA A 54 -3.18 4.06 15.87
N SER A 55 -4.19 4.67 15.25
CA SER A 55 -5.30 5.32 15.96
C SER A 55 -6.15 4.33 16.78
N LEU A 56 -6.39 3.13 16.25
CA LEU A 56 -7.08 2.07 17.01
C LEU A 56 -6.26 1.59 18.20
N VAL A 57 -4.94 1.46 18.02
CA VAL A 57 -4.02 1.08 19.10
C VAL A 57 -3.95 2.14 20.18
N ASP A 58 -3.84 3.41 19.81
CA ASP A 58 -3.84 4.55 20.74
C ASP A 58 -5.12 4.61 21.60
N ARG A 59 -6.26 4.23 21.01
CA ARG A 59 -7.56 4.14 21.70
C ARG A 59 -7.72 2.88 22.54
N GLY A 60 -6.76 1.97 22.55
CA GLY A 60 -6.85 0.67 23.24
C GLY A 60 -7.87 -0.30 22.63
N LEU A 61 -8.28 -0.08 21.37
CA LEU A 61 -9.23 -0.95 20.66
C LEU A 61 -8.54 -2.10 19.91
N LEU A 62 -7.21 -2.02 19.77
CA LEU A 62 -6.37 -2.99 19.08
C LEU A 62 -5.01 -3.04 19.78
N ASN A 63 -4.35 -4.20 19.80
CA ASN A 63 -2.94 -4.31 20.18
C ASN A 63 -2.14 -4.89 19.02
N TYR A 64 -0.90 -4.44 18.84
CA TYR A 64 0.00 -5.02 17.84
C TYR A 64 0.30 -6.50 18.08
N ASN A 65 0.22 -6.96 19.34
CA ASN A 65 0.40 -8.36 19.71
C ASN A 65 -0.88 -9.21 19.59
N ASP A 66 -2.04 -8.60 19.28
CA ASP A 66 -3.27 -9.35 19.06
C ASP A 66 -3.09 -10.28 17.86
N GLN A 67 -3.65 -11.48 17.94
CA GLN A 67 -3.78 -12.33 16.76
C GLN A 67 -4.86 -11.73 15.87
N ILE A 68 -4.65 -11.70 14.56
CA ILE A 68 -5.67 -11.21 13.63
C ILE A 68 -6.97 -12.03 13.80
N ALA A 69 -6.83 -13.32 14.12
CA ALA A 69 -7.93 -14.22 14.38
C ALA A 69 -8.82 -13.83 15.58
N ASP A 70 -8.30 -13.04 16.53
CA ASP A 70 -9.09 -12.54 17.66
C ASP A 70 -10.15 -11.53 17.20
N HIS A 71 -9.88 -10.82 16.10
CA HIS A 71 -10.74 -9.80 15.50
C HIS A 71 -11.47 -10.30 14.25
N TRP A 72 -10.88 -11.26 13.54
CA TRP A 72 -11.41 -11.87 12.33
C TRP A 72 -11.23 -13.39 12.36
N PRO A 73 -12.15 -14.13 13.01
CA PRO A 73 -11.97 -15.57 13.25
C PRO A 73 -11.74 -16.41 11.99
N GLU A 74 -12.39 -16.08 10.88
CA GLU A 74 -12.25 -16.78 9.60
C GLU A 74 -10.84 -16.66 9.01
N PHE A 75 -10.07 -15.64 9.42
CA PHE A 75 -8.68 -15.48 9.02
C PHE A 75 -7.83 -16.68 9.46
N ALA A 76 -8.15 -17.35 10.57
CA ALA A 76 -7.34 -18.41 11.18
C ALA A 76 -7.10 -19.64 10.28
N GLY A 77 -7.90 -19.84 9.23
CA GLY A 77 -7.79 -20.98 8.33
C GLY A 77 -6.39 -21.15 7.72
N ASN A 78 -6.03 -22.38 7.34
CA ASN A 78 -4.75 -22.71 6.72
C ASN A 78 -3.51 -22.33 7.55
N GLY A 79 -3.59 -22.45 8.88
CA GLY A 79 -2.43 -22.23 9.77
C GLY A 79 -2.10 -20.76 10.05
N LYS A 80 -3.02 -19.85 9.75
CA LYS A 80 -2.82 -18.39 9.93
C LYS A 80 -3.22 -17.88 11.32
N GLY A 81 -3.73 -18.74 12.19
CA GLY A 81 -4.30 -18.35 13.49
C GLY A 81 -3.33 -17.61 14.43
N SER A 82 -2.02 -17.87 14.32
CA SER A 82 -1.02 -17.23 15.18
C SER A 82 -0.44 -15.92 14.62
N ILE A 83 -0.88 -15.47 13.44
CA ILE A 83 -0.37 -14.23 12.83
C ILE A 83 -0.88 -13.04 13.62
N THR A 84 0.04 -12.17 14.03
CA THR A 84 -0.29 -10.95 14.78
C THR A 84 -0.54 -9.76 13.87
N VAL A 85 -1.16 -8.72 14.43
CA VAL A 85 -1.26 -7.40 13.77
C VAL A 85 0.14 -6.86 13.43
N ALA A 86 1.13 -7.03 14.31
CA ALA A 86 2.52 -6.62 14.04
C ALA A 86 3.12 -7.33 12.81
N ASP A 87 2.89 -8.63 12.67
CA ASP A 87 3.39 -9.41 11.53
C ASP A 87 2.79 -8.91 10.21
N LEU A 88 1.51 -8.53 10.21
CA LEU A 88 0.86 -7.90 9.06
C LEU A 88 1.51 -6.55 8.73
N MET A 89 1.66 -5.68 9.73
CA MET A 89 2.20 -4.32 9.57
C MET A 89 3.65 -4.30 9.08
N ARG A 90 4.44 -5.32 9.43
CA ARG A 90 5.84 -5.46 8.99
C ARG A 90 6.01 -6.25 7.69
N HIS A 91 4.92 -6.72 7.09
CA HIS A 91 4.95 -7.64 5.95
C HIS A 91 5.68 -8.97 6.24
N GLU A 92 5.60 -9.45 7.48
CA GLU A 92 6.24 -10.69 7.95
C GLU A 92 5.25 -11.86 8.08
N ALA A 93 3.95 -11.61 7.88
CA ALA A 93 2.89 -12.60 7.96
C ALA A 93 2.95 -13.73 6.90
N GLY A 94 3.88 -13.65 5.94
CA GLY A 94 4.03 -14.67 4.89
C GLY A 94 2.86 -14.73 3.88
N LEU A 95 2.04 -13.68 3.84
CA LEU A 95 0.89 -13.60 2.94
C LEU A 95 1.36 -13.19 1.54
N VAL A 96 1.14 -14.08 0.57
CA VAL A 96 1.45 -13.81 -0.84
C VAL A 96 0.27 -13.13 -1.54
N SER A 97 0.57 -12.16 -2.40
CA SER A 97 -0.43 -11.61 -3.32
C SER A 97 -0.97 -12.73 -4.20
N LEU A 98 -2.29 -12.73 -4.40
CA LEU A 98 -2.98 -13.72 -5.20
C LEU A 98 -2.37 -13.77 -6.60
N LYS A 99 -1.99 -14.96 -7.06
CA LYS A 99 -1.80 -15.17 -8.49
C LYS A 99 -3.13 -14.90 -9.16
N TYR A 100 -3.20 -13.92 -10.05
CA TYR A 100 -4.27 -13.82 -11.03
C TYR A 100 -4.25 -15.08 -11.89
N THR A 101 -4.94 -16.14 -11.46
CA THR A 101 -5.19 -17.31 -12.30
C THR A 101 -6.54 -17.12 -12.98
N SER A 102 -6.48 -16.49 -14.14
CA SER A 102 -7.37 -16.81 -15.25
C SER A 102 -6.48 -17.05 -16.46
N ILE A 103 -6.50 -18.30 -16.96
CA ILE A 103 -5.94 -18.79 -18.22
C ILE A 103 -4.53 -19.43 -18.16
N GLN A 104 -4.55 -20.74 -18.46
CA GLN A 104 -3.51 -21.66 -18.93
C GLN A 104 -2.55 -22.37 -17.95
N LYS A 105 -2.74 -23.69 -17.91
CA LYS A 105 -1.78 -24.74 -17.58
C LYS A 105 -0.38 -24.38 -18.11
N THR A 106 0.66 -24.53 -17.28
CA THR A 106 1.75 -25.54 -17.39
C THR A 106 2.99 -25.05 -16.65
N CYS A 107 3.70 -26.00 -16.04
CA CYS A 107 5.09 -25.96 -15.58
C CYS A 107 5.36 -25.51 -14.13
N SER A 108 5.64 -26.53 -13.30
CA SER A 108 6.26 -26.38 -12.00
C SER A 108 7.67 -25.82 -12.17
N LYS A 109 7.99 -24.75 -11.45
CA LYS A 109 9.35 -24.45 -11.00
C LYS A 109 9.30 -23.50 -9.81
N ARG A 110 10.09 -23.90 -8.82
CA ARG A 110 10.38 -23.30 -7.51
C ARG A 110 10.62 -21.79 -7.64
N ILE A 111 9.81 -20.96 -6.98
CA ILE A 111 10.04 -19.51 -6.92
C ILE A 111 10.64 -19.20 -5.56
N SER A 112 11.91 -18.81 -5.57
CA SER A 112 12.68 -18.30 -4.44
C SER A 112 12.17 -16.91 -4.05
N ASN A 113 12.00 -16.69 -2.75
CA ASN A 113 11.83 -15.42 -2.02
C ASN A 113 12.13 -14.15 -2.85
N LYS A 114 11.09 -13.54 -3.43
CA LYS A 114 11.05 -12.09 -3.73
C LYS A 114 9.62 -11.56 -3.65
N ILE A 115 9.36 -10.87 -2.54
CA ILE A 115 8.64 -9.60 -2.38
C ILE A 115 7.24 -9.53 -3.00
N VAL A 116 6.27 -9.48 -2.10
CA VAL A 116 4.86 -9.21 -2.37
C VAL A 116 4.66 -7.69 -2.32
N TRP A 117 4.27 -7.09 -3.44
CA TRP A 117 3.72 -5.74 -3.48
C TRP A 117 2.19 -5.82 -3.55
N ALA A 118 1.56 -4.88 -2.85
CA ALA A 118 0.13 -4.61 -2.79
C ALA A 118 -0.69 -5.65 -2.00
N VAL A 119 -1.23 -5.19 -0.85
CA VAL A 119 -2.66 -5.40 -0.56
C VAL A 119 -3.45 -4.99 -1.80
#